data_AF-A0A3G8WME1-F1
#
_entry.id   AF-A0A3G8WME1-F1
#
_cell.length_a   1.000
_cell.length_b   1.000
_cell.length_c   1.000
_cell.angle_alpha   90.00
_cell.angle_beta   90.00
_cell.angle_gamma   90.00
#
_symmetry.space_group_name_H-M   'P 1'
#
loop_
_entity.id
_entity.type
_entity.pdbx_description
1 polymer ?
#
loop_
_entity_poly.entity_id
_entity_poly.type
_entity_poly.pdbx_seq_one_letter_code
_entity_poly.pdbx_strand_id
1 'polypeptide(L)'
;MKHLVLVFFCLLIHGSLSAQNLFSNCSVTGSTTIYDYKNKKWFFTDSLDANKSTLPASTFKIVNSLIALETKAISDENETFKWDHADKKFFGKSMPVWNKDTNLKDAYKNSTIWFYVELAKKIGKKNTESIYPKSIMVIIASHLC
;
A
#
# COMPACT_ATOMS: atom_id res chain seq x y z
N MET A 1 50.42 -44.34 8.65
CA MET A 1 49.27 -43.63 9.25
C MET A 1 49.15 -42.26 8.58
N LYS A 2 48.99 -42.10 7.26
CA LYS A 2 47.90 -42.49 6.36
C LYS A 2 46.51 -42.07 6.88
N HIS A 3 46.16 -40.82 6.55
CA HIS A 3 44.82 -40.37 6.14
C HIS A 3 43.64 -40.65 7.07
N LEU A 4 43.39 -39.80 8.09
CA LEU A 4 42.06 -39.78 8.72
C LEU A 4 41.71 -38.50 9.49
N VAL A 5 41.91 -37.33 8.90
CA VAL A 5 41.20 -36.11 9.38
C VAL A 5 40.74 -35.33 8.16
N LEU A 6 39.85 -35.95 7.39
CA LEU A 6 39.08 -35.28 6.36
C LEU A 6 37.60 -35.44 6.74
N VAL A 7 36.86 -34.33 6.62
CA VAL A 7 35.40 -34.27 6.57
C VAL A 7 34.67 -34.34 7.91
N PHE A 8 34.59 -33.20 8.60
CA PHE A 8 33.35 -32.83 9.30
C PHE A 8 33.14 -31.32 9.26
N PHE A 9 33.43 -30.68 8.12
CA PHE A 9 32.80 -29.40 7.79
C PHE A 9 31.40 -29.76 7.31
N CYS A 10 30.51 -30.00 8.28
CA CYS A 10 29.09 -30.17 8.04
C CYS A 10 28.63 -28.90 7.32
N LEU A 11 28.47 -29.03 6.00
CA LEU A 11 27.81 -28.04 5.16
C LEU A 11 26.45 -27.79 5.79
N LEU A 12 26.33 -26.69 6.53
CA LEU A 12 25.06 -26.02 6.74
C LEU A 12 24.65 -25.47 5.38
N ILE A 13 24.17 -26.37 4.51
CA ILE A 13 23.34 -26.00 3.37
C ILE A 13 22.06 -25.49 4.02
N HIS A 14 22.08 -24.23 4.43
CA HIS A 14 20.85 -23.48 4.51
C HIS A 14 20.33 -23.45 3.08
N GLY A 15 19.44 -24.39 2.75
CA GLY A 15 18.58 -24.27 1.60
C GLY A 15 17.70 -23.05 1.84
N SER A 16 18.24 -21.86 1.61
CA SER A 16 17.40 -20.70 1.36
C SER A 16 16.69 -21.06 0.06
N LEU A 17 15.43 -21.45 0.17
CA LEU A 17 14.53 -21.42 -0.96
C LEU A 17 14.68 -20.01 -1.52
N SER A 18 15.34 -19.89 -2.69
CA SER A 18 15.55 -18.59 -3.32
C SER A 18 14.17 -18.01 -3.54
N ALA A 19 13.82 -16.99 -2.77
CA ALA A 19 12.48 -16.43 -2.78
C ALA A 19 12.14 -15.83 -4.16
N GLN A 20 13.15 -15.60 -5.02
CA GLN A 20 12.98 -15.32 -6.45
C GLN A 20 12.11 -16.36 -7.19
N ASN A 21 12.24 -17.66 -6.87
CA ASN A 21 11.53 -18.72 -7.59
C ASN A 21 10.01 -18.71 -7.33
N LEU A 22 9.51 -17.88 -6.40
CA LEU A 22 8.08 -17.72 -6.16
C LEU A 22 7.39 -16.97 -7.31
N PHE A 23 8.09 -16.06 -7.99
CA PHE A 23 7.53 -15.22 -9.05
C PHE A 23 7.63 -15.87 -10.44
N SER A 24 8.64 -16.73 -10.65
CA SER A 24 8.93 -17.36 -11.95
C SER A 24 7.78 -18.23 -12.47
N ASN A 25 7.05 -18.91 -11.59
CA ASN A 25 5.93 -19.77 -11.98
C ASN A 25 4.68 -18.99 -12.42
N CYS A 26 4.63 -17.69 -12.12
CA CYS A 26 3.50 -16.82 -12.45
C CYS A 26 3.80 -15.83 -13.58
N SER A 27 5.01 -15.88 -14.18
CA SER A 27 5.44 -14.97 -15.24
C SER A 27 5.31 -13.48 -14.88
N VAL A 28 5.52 -13.14 -13.60
CA VAL A 28 5.46 -11.76 -13.09
C VAL A 28 6.82 -11.31 -12.57
N THR A 29 7.06 -10.01 -12.61
CA THR A 29 8.21 -9.36 -11.99
C THR A 29 7.79 -8.58 -10.74
N GLY A 30 8.73 -8.33 -9.84
CA GLY A 30 8.51 -7.56 -8.61
C GLY A 30 9.23 -8.18 -7.42
N SER A 31 8.94 -7.64 -6.23
CA SER A 31 9.55 -8.09 -4.99
C SER A 31 8.56 -8.21 -3.84
N THR A 32 8.89 -9.09 -2.89
CA THR A 32 8.25 -9.15 -1.58
C THR A 32 9.30 -8.82 -0.53
N THR A 33 8.92 -7.92 0.38
CA THR A 33 9.74 -7.53 1.54
C THR A 33 8.95 -7.82 2.81
N ILE A 34 9.57 -8.51 3.76
CA ILE A 34 8.97 -8.84 5.06
C ILE A 34 9.89 -8.34 6.17
N TYR A 35 9.31 -7.65 7.13
CA TYR A 35 9.99 -7.33 8.39
C TYR A 35 9.49 -8.25 9.50
N ASP A 36 10.37 -9.07 10.04
CA ASP A 36 10.11 -9.82 11.26
C ASP A 36 10.32 -8.89 12.46
N TYR A 37 9.21 -8.46 13.06
CA TYR A 37 9.22 -7.54 14.18
C TYR A 37 9.86 -8.13 15.45
N LYS A 38 9.75 -9.46 15.67
CA LYS A 38 10.30 -10.12 16.87
C LYS A 38 11.81 -10.21 16.80
N ASN A 39 12.32 -10.67 15.66
CA ASN A 39 13.75 -10.88 15.45
C ASN A 39 14.48 -9.67 14.86
N LYS A 40 13.76 -8.57 14.61
CA LYS A 40 14.27 -7.32 14.03
C LYS A 40 15.01 -7.54 12.71
N LYS A 41 14.51 -8.46 11.87
CA LYS A 41 15.19 -8.90 10.65
C LYS A 41 14.35 -8.61 9.42
N TRP A 42 15.01 -8.09 8.39
CA TRP A 42 14.43 -7.92 7.07
C TRP A 42 14.69 -9.13 6.19
N PHE A 43 13.69 -9.49 5.39
CA PHE A 43 13.75 -10.49 4.34
C PHE A 43 13.31 -9.84 3.03
N PHE A 44 14.13 -9.98 2.00
CA PHE A 44 13.88 -9.43 0.67
C PHE A 44 13.94 -10.57 -0.33
N THR A 45 13.03 -10.59 -1.30
CA THR A 45 13.27 -11.36 -2.52
C THR A 45 14.26 -10.59 -3.40
N ASP A 46 14.01 -9.30 -3.67
CA ASP A 46 14.91 -8.42 -4.42
C ASP A 46 15.07 -7.09 -3.67
N SER A 47 16.26 -6.82 -3.15
CA SER A 47 16.54 -5.62 -2.38
C SER A 47 16.69 -4.36 -3.23
N LEU A 48 17.03 -4.49 -4.52
CA LEU A 48 17.12 -3.34 -5.42
C LEU A 48 15.72 -2.85 -5.79
N ASP A 49 14.82 -3.78 -6.12
CA ASP A 49 13.41 -3.46 -6.38
C ASP A 49 12.72 -2.92 -5.13
N ALA A 50 12.98 -3.49 -3.94
CA ALA A 50 12.41 -3.03 -2.68
C ALA A 50 12.75 -1.56 -2.33
N ASN A 51 13.88 -1.04 -2.82
CA ASN A 51 14.29 0.34 -2.59
C ASN A 51 13.78 1.31 -3.68
N LYS A 52 13.10 0.82 -4.71
CA LYS A 52 12.55 1.64 -5.80
C LYS A 52 11.22 2.26 -5.37
N SER A 53 11.18 3.60 -5.35
CA SER A 53 9.93 4.32 -5.10
C SER A 53 8.97 4.22 -6.29
N THR A 54 7.69 3.95 -6.01
CA THR A 54 6.60 3.91 -6.99
C THR A 54 5.39 4.70 -6.48
N LEU A 55 4.39 4.92 -7.34
CA LEU A 55 3.14 5.53 -6.90
C LEU A 55 2.41 4.55 -5.95
N PRO A 56 2.02 4.95 -4.73
CA PRO A 56 1.34 4.07 -3.77
C PRO A 56 -0.08 3.68 -4.22
N ALA A 57 -0.69 4.44 -5.15
CA ALA A 57 -2.07 4.25 -5.55
C ALA A 57 -3.00 4.10 -4.33
N SER A 58 -3.78 3.02 -4.26
CA SER A 58 -4.74 2.81 -3.16
C SER A 58 -4.11 2.48 -1.81
N THR A 59 -2.82 2.14 -1.71
CA THR A 59 -2.18 1.92 -0.40
C THR A 59 -2.05 3.22 0.39
N PHE A 60 -2.04 4.37 -0.29
CA PHE A 60 -2.03 5.70 0.33
C PHE A 60 -3.26 5.98 1.21
N LYS A 61 -4.36 5.25 1.00
CA LYS A 61 -5.58 5.37 1.81
C LYS A 61 -5.31 5.16 3.30
N ILE A 62 -4.30 4.35 3.68
CA ILE A 62 -3.89 4.18 5.09
C ILE A 62 -3.50 5.53 5.68
N VAL A 63 -2.56 6.23 5.04
CA VAL A 63 -2.03 7.48 5.60
C VAL A 63 -3.02 8.63 5.44
N ASN A 64 -3.77 8.68 4.33
CA ASN A 64 -4.85 9.66 4.16
C ASN A 64 -5.92 9.55 5.26
N SER A 65 -6.29 8.32 5.66
CA SER A 65 -7.23 8.07 6.76
C SER A 65 -6.72 8.60 8.09
N LEU A 66 -5.44 8.32 8.42
CA LEU A 66 -4.82 8.78 9.66
C LEU A 66 -4.79 10.31 9.73
N ILE A 67 -4.44 10.98 8.63
CA ILE A 67 -4.43 12.44 8.58
C ILE A 67 -5.82 13.02 8.77
N ALA A 68 -6.83 12.45 8.13
CA ALA A 68 -8.20 12.95 8.27
C ALA A 68 -8.67 12.93 9.73
N LEU A 69 -8.33 11.87 10.47
CA LEU A 69 -8.67 11.73 11.88
C LEU A 69 -7.82 12.68 12.76
N GLU A 70 -6.51 12.71 12.56
CA GLU A 70 -5.60 13.54 13.36
C GLU A 70 -5.90 15.04 13.20
N THR A 71 -6.19 15.47 11.98
CA THR A 71 -6.55 16.87 11.67
C THR A 71 -8.00 17.20 11.97
N LYS A 72 -8.80 16.22 12.44
CA LYS A 72 -10.24 16.35 12.69
C LYS A 72 -11.03 16.82 11.47
N ALA A 73 -10.56 16.47 10.26
CA ALA A 73 -11.27 16.71 9.01
C ALA A 73 -12.58 15.91 8.94
N ILE A 74 -12.61 14.79 9.67
CA ILE A 74 -13.80 14.01 10.03
C ILE A 74 -13.78 13.76 11.54
N SER A 75 -14.95 13.55 12.11
CA SER A 75 -15.15 13.24 13.54
C SER A 75 -14.67 11.83 13.91
N ASP A 76 -15.07 10.83 13.12
CA ASP A 76 -14.68 9.43 13.26
C ASP A 76 -14.86 8.67 11.93
N GLU A 77 -14.66 7.35 11.93
CA GLU A 77 -14.77 6.53 10.74
C GLU A 77 -16.21 6.31 10.22
N ASN A 78 -17.22 6.72 10.98
CA ASN A 78 -18.65 6.56 10.71
C ASN A 78 -19.30 7.83 10.13
N GLU A 79 -18.61 8.97 10.16
CA GLU A 79 -19.05 10.18 9.47
C GLU A 79 -19.34 9.88 7.99
N THR A 80 -20.59 10.12 7.58
CA THR A 80 -21.08 9.72 6.26
C THR A 80 -20.97 10.86 5.26
N PHE A 81 -20.36 10.56 4.11
CA PHE A 81 -20.36 11.46 2.96
C PHE A 81 -21.48 11.06 2.01
N LYS A 82 -22.20 12.06 1.51
CA LYS A 82 -23.32 11.86 0.59
C LYS A 82 -22.82 11.57 -0.81
N TRP A 83 -23.39 10.53 -1.42
CA TRP A 83 -23.19 10.24 -2.83
C TRP A 83 -23.96 11.24 -3.69
N ASP A 84 -23.36 11.64 -4.80
CA ASP A 84 -23.93 12.59 -5.77
C ASP A 84 -24.93 11.97 -6.74
N HIS A 85 -25.35 10.73 -6.50
CA HIS A 85 -26.24 9.96 -7.37
C HIS A 85 -25.70 9.66 -8.79
N ALA A 86 -24.43 9.99 -9.06
CA ALA A 86 -23.79 9.69 -10.34
C ALA A 86 -23.14 8.30 -10.35
N ASP A 87 -23.32 7.55 -11.43
CA ASP A 87 -22.65 6.25 -11.62
C ASP A 87 -21.13 6.41 -11.56
N LYS A 88 -20.52 5.81 -10.54
CA LYS A 88 -19.08 5.87 -10.32
C LYS A 88 -18.41 4.80 -11.16
N LYS A 89 -17.36 5.21 -11.88
CA LYS A 89 -16.63 4.34 -12.79
C LYS A 89 -15.15 4.28 -12.43
N PHE A 90 -14.53 3.15 -12.75
CA PHE A 90 -13.09 2.94 -12.66
C PHE A 90 -12.60 2.25 -13.92
N PHE A 91 -11.64 2.87 -14.63
CA PHE A 91 -11.20 2.43 -15.95
C PHE A 91 -12.35 2.13 -16.92
N GLY A 92 -13.35 3.03 -16.96
CA GLY A 92 -14.53 2.91 -17.82
C GLY A 92 -15.59 1.89 -17.36
N LYS A 93 -15.35 1.13 -16.30
CA LYS A 93 -16.30 0.15 -15.76
C LYS A 93 -17.08 0.73 -14.59
N SER A 94 -18.40 0.51 -14.56
CA SER A 94 -19.23 0.89 -13.40
C SER A 94 -18.78 0.13 -12.16
N MET A 95 -18.78 0.84 -11.03
CA MET A 95 -18.45 0.32 -9.70
C MET A 95 -19.67 0.47 -8.79
N PRO A 96 -20.67 -0.43 -8.88
CA PRO A 96 -21.94 -0.27 -8.14
C PRO A 96 -21.75 -0.14 -6.62
N VAL A 97 -20.72 -0.76 -6.06
CA VAL A 97 -20.39 -0.66 -4.63
C VAL A 97 -20.01 0.76 -4.18
N TRP A 98 -19.64 1.64 -5.12
CA TRP A 98 -19.34 3.05 -4.87
C TRP A 98 -20.57 3.97 -5.01
N ASN A 99 -21.70 3.47 -5.52
CA ASN A 99 -22.90 4.25 -5.84
C ASN A 99 -23.86 4.33 -4.64
N LYS A 100 -23.35 4.80 -3.51
CA LYS A 100 -24.11 4.95 -2.27
C LYS A 100 -23.40 5.89 -1.31
N ASP A 101 -24.15 6.47 -0.39
CA ASP A 101 -23.58 7.10 0.79
C ASP A 101 -22.61 6.12 1.46
N THR A 102 -21.47 6.64 1.91
CA THR A 102 -20.41 5.83 2.51
C THR A 102 -19.68 6.63 3.57
N ASN A 103 -18.99 5.93 4.46
CA ASN A 103 -18.11 6.50 5.46
C ASN A 103 -16.67 5.98 5.24
N LEU A 104 -15.73 6.40 6.09
CA LEU A 104 -14.33 6.02 5.96
C LEU A 104 -14.14 4.50 6.04
N LYS A 105 -14.86 3.83 6.96
CA LYS A 105 -14.77 2.38 7.16
C LYS A 105 -15.12 1.60 5.89
N ASP A 106 -16.27 1.93 5.28
CA ASP A 106 -16.71 1.26 4.05
C ASP A 106 -15.91 1.71 2.83
N ALA A 107 -15.52 2.98 2.76
CA ALA A 107 -14.71 3.51 1.66
C ALA A 107 -13.30 2.90 1.66
N TYR A 108 -12.70 2.67 2.82
CA TYR A 108 -11.42 1.97 2.94
C TYR A 108 -11.55 0.53 2.45
N LYS A 109 -12.55 -0.21 2.94
CA LYS A 109 -12.81 -1.61 2.56
C LYS A 109 -13.03 -1.79 1.06
N ASN A 110 -13.82 -0.91 0.45
CA ASN A 110 -14.18 -0.98 -0.97
C ASN A 110 -13.23 -0.19 -1.88
N SER A 111 -12.18 0.40 -1.31
CA SER A 111 -11.23 1.29 -2.01
C SER A 111 -11.93 2.41 -2.79
N THR A 112 -13.03 2.96 -2.24
CA THR A 112 -13.93 3.94 -2.89
C THR A 112 -13.21 5.26 -3.16
N ILE A 113 -12.80 5.50 -4.40
CA ILE A 113 -11.91 6.62 -4.74
C ILE A 113 -12.56 7.97 -4.47
N TRP A 114 -13.82 8.17 -4.87
CA TRP A 114 -14.49 9.47 -4.73
C TRP A 114 -14.56 9.94 -3.27
N PHE A 115 -14.72 9.02 -2.32
CA PHE A 115 -14.73 9.36 -0.90
C PHE A 115 -13.40 9.99 -0.47
N TYR A 116 -12.27 9.42 -0.89
CA TYR A 116 -10.94 9.92 -0.55
C TYR A 116 -10.59 11.25 -1.24
N VAL A 117 -11.22 11.55 -2.38
CA VAL A 117 -11.13 12.86 -3.02
C VAL A 117 -11.84 13.91 -2.17
N GLU A 118 -13.06 13.64 -1.71
CA GLU A 118 -13.78 14.53 -0.80
C GLU A 118 -13.09 14.66 0.56
N LEU A 119 -12.52 13.57 1.07
CA LEU A 119 -11.76 13.56 2.32
C LEU A 119 -10.53 14.48 2.22
N ALA A 120 -9.81 14.41 1.10
CA ALA A 120 -8.65 15.27 0.86
C ALA A 120 -9.03 16.76 0.79
N LYS A 121 -10.21 17.09 0.24
CA LYS A 121 -10.73 18.46 0.25
C LYS A 121 -11.02 18.94 1.67
N LYS A 122 -11.61 18.09 2.52
CA LYS A 122 -11.87 18.38 3.95
C LYS A 122 -10.58 18.56 4.75
N ILE A 123 -9.54 17.75 4.50
CA ILE A 123 -8.23 17.90 5.14
C ILE A 123 -7.61 19.27 4.81
N GLY A 124 -7.75 19.70 3.55
CA GLY A 124 -7.25 20.98 3.07
C GLY A 124 -5.75 21.00 2.77
N LYS A 125 -5.37 21.82 1.78
CA LYS A 125 -4.00 21.84 1.21
C LYS A 125 -2.91 22.16 2.24
N LYS A 126 -3.18 23.10 3.16
CA LYS A 126 -2.20 23.52 4.19
C LYS A 126 -1.80 22.37 5.11
N ASN A 127 -2.77 21.56 5.54
CA ASN A 127 -2.51 20.41 6.41
C ASN A 127 -1.78 19.31 5.62
N THR A 128 -2.20 19.03 4.39
CA THR A 128 -1.55 18.04 3.52
C THR A 128 -0.08 18.38 3.23
N GLU A 129 0.25 19.65 2.91
CA GLU A 129 1.63 20.09 2.62
C GLU A 129 2.51 20.12 3.88
N SER A 130 1.94 20.34 5.06
CA SER A 130 2.69 20.24 6.32
C SER A 130 3.08 18.79 6.67
N ILE A 131 2.35 17.81 6.13
CA ILE A 131 2.52 16.39 6.43
C ILE A 131 3.28 15.65 5.30
N TYR A 132 3.25 16.16 4.05
CA TYR A 132 3.94 15.53 2.91
C TYR A 132 4.76 16.47 2.02
N PRO A 133 5.86 15.96 1.43
CA PRO A 133 6.47 16.59 0.26
C PRO A 133 5.51 16.56 -0.94
N LYS A 134 5.56 17.62 -1.77
CA LYS A 134 4.66 17.87 -2.92
C LYS A 134 4.49 16.68 -3.90
N SER A 135 5.42 15.73 -3.93
CA SER A 135 5.38 14.53 -4.79
C SER A 135 4.18 13.61 -4.50
N ILE A 136 3.68 13.58 -3.25
CA ILE A 136 2.50 12.78 -2.87
C ILE A 136 1.19 13.47 -3.32
N MET A 137 1.19 14.81 -3.42
CA MET A 137 0.01 15.61 -3.75
C MET A 137 -0.50 15.37 -5.19
N VAL A 138 0.39 14.99 -6.11
CA VAL A 138 0.05 14.71 -7.52
C VAL A 138 -0.94 13.54 -7.65
N ILE A 139 -0.91 12.59 -6.72
CA ILE A 139 -1.71 11.35 -6.76
C ILE A 139 -3.22 11.62 -6.60
N ILE A 140 -3.59 12.65 -5.85
CA ILE A 140 -5.01 12.97 -5.61
C ILE A 140 -5.62 13.69 -6.83
N ALA A 141 -4.80 14.36 -7.64
CA ALA A 141 -5.27 15.21 -8.74
C ALA A 141 -5.07 14.62 -10.14
N SER A 142 -4.05 13.78 -10.37
CA SER A 142 -3.59 13.50 -11.74
C SER A 142 -4.13 12.21 -12.39
N HIS A 143 -4.95 11.42 -11.69
CA HIS A 143 -5.52 10.17 -12.25
C HIS A 143 -7.07 10.15 -12.23
N LEU A 144 -7.67 11.32 -12.03
CA LEU A 144 -9.13 11.51 -12.00
C LEU A 144 -9.62 12.52 -13.07
N CYS A 145 -8.72 12.94 -13.96
CA CYS A 145 -9.03 13.56 -15.24
C CYS A 145 -8.62 12.59 -16.35
#